data_AF-A0A9X5UKH8-F1
#
_entry.id   AF-A0A9X5UKH8-F1
#
_cell.length_a   1.000
_cell.length_b   1.000
_cell.length_c   1.000
_cell.angle_alpha   90.00
_cell.angle_beta   90.00
_cell.angle_gamma   90.00
#
_symmetry.space_group_name_H-M   'P 1'
#
loop_
_entity.id
_entity.type
_entity.pdbx_description
1 polymer ?
#
loop_
_entity_poly.entity_id
_entity_poly.type
_entity_poly.pdbx_seq_one_letter_code
_entity_poly.pdbx_strand_id
1 'polypeptide(L)'
;MTGPASPTGPALSTPPPRPGLVRRTTTHDSLRPSGLSGPVTLDARGRDVRVEADGALTVLDAARLDAEIAFPRREVTRIGTDPDEPRLAALVGVRAASGFRQAVYAALPGGRASHSVRFQLLDDLPTAVLVSGYATQWVAPGPFPQWRQGTASQYPDLCAGWVTDGTIIRGIEATGRVPAPFGPPVPPIEGDDPDGWHEVAPLPAHGMRRRRRLDVWRAGAEARVECFFRDSHVDPDGVETAVHEYTVHATLDPATTTFTACTAEFGALPWPECPLALASAGRLVGQRPDGLRREVRDTFTGVTTCTHLNDTLRSLEDVGALLARLPG
;
A
#
# COMPACT_ATOMS: atom_id res chain seq x y z
N MET A 1 20.59 11.50 -2.78
CA MET A 1 20.77 10.71 -1.55
C MET A 1 20.10 9.36 -1.79
N THR A 2 20.71 8.25 -1.41
CA THR A 2 20.03 6.94 -1.45
C THR A 2 19.40 6.67 -0.10
N GLY A 3 18.15 6.22 -0.08
CA GLY A 3 17.51 5.75 1.15
C GLY A 3 18.15 4.46 1.66
N PRO A 4 17.89 4.03 2.92
CA PRO A 4 18.38 2.76 3.42
C PRO A 4 17.77 1.58 2.65
N ALA A 5 18.62 0.63 2.29
CA ALA A 5 18.22 -0.72 1.90
C ALA A 5 18.52 -1.68 3.05
N SER A 6 17.76 -2.77 3.15
CA SER A 6 18.09 -3.84 4.08
C SER A 6 19.43 -4.51 3.67
N PRO A 7 20.08 -5.26 4.56
CA PRO A 7 21.32 -5.96 4.20
C PRO A 7 21.20 -6.86 2.97
N THR A 8 20.00 -7.40 2.73
CA THR A 8 19.69 -8.25 1.57
C THR A 8 19.13 -7.48 0.37
N GLY A 9 18.89 -6.17 0.52
CA GLY A 9 18.23 -5.34 -0.46
C GLY A 9 16.72 -5.60 -0.59
N PRO A 10 16.05 -4.90 -1.53
CA PRO A 10 14.66 -5.18 -1.86
C PRO A 10 14.49 -6.59 -2.43
N ALA A 11 13.30 -7.16 -2.26
CA ALA A 11 12.94 -8.47 -2.79
C ALA A 11 13.11 -8.53 -4.31
N LEU A 12 13.70 -9.60 -4.83
CA LEU A 12 13.87 -9.80 -6.27
C LEU A 12 12.68 -10.51 -6.91
N SER A 13 11.93 -11.27 -6.13
CA SER A 13 10.68 -11.92 -6.54
C SER A 13 9.79 -12.15 -5.31
N THR A 14 8.50 -12.42 -5.53
CA THR A 14 7.66 -13.04 -4.50
C THR A 14 7.59 -14.55 -4.69
N PRO A 15 7.52 -15.36 -3.62
CA PRO A 15 7.38 -16.81 -3.77
C PRO A 15 6.06 -17.20 -4.46
N PRO A 16 6.07 -18.30 -5.24
CA PRO A 16 4.87 -18.82 -5.89
C PRO A 16 3.82 -19.23 -4.85
N PRO A 17 2.53 -19.24 -5.21
CA PRO A 17 1.50 -19.61 -4.27
C PRO A 17 1.58 -21.13 -4.00
N ARG A 18 1.72 -21.50 -2.73
CA ARG A 18 1.80 -22.90 -2.25
C ARG A 18 0.42 -23.55 -2.09
N PRO A 19 0.32 -24.89 -2.18
CA PRO A 19 -0.89 -25.62 -1.82
C PRO A 19 -1.39 -25.27 -0.42
N GLY A 20 -2.71 -25.16 -0.25
CA GLY A 20 -3.31 -24.90 1.06
C GLY A 20 -3.40 -23.44 1.47
N LEU A 21 -3.14 -22.49 0.56
CA LEU A 21 -3.19 -21.05 0.86
C LEU A 21 -4.38 -20.34 0.23
N VAL A 22 -4.71 -19.18 0.79
CA VAL A 22 -5.46 -18.11 0.12
C VAL A 22 -4.55 -16.90 0.00
N ARG A 23 -4.45 -16.32 -1.20
CA ARG A 23 -3.61 -15.16 -1.53
C ARG A 23 -4.48 -14.05 -2.08
N ARG A 24 -4.38 -12.87 -1.48
CA ARG A 24 -4.88 -11.61 -2.03
C ARG A 24 -3.73 -10.86 -2.67
N THR A 25 -3.91 -10.42 -3.91
CA THR A 25 -2.99 -9.48 -4.58
C THR A 25 -3.74 -8.21 -4.95
N THR A 26 -3.11 -7.05 -4.75
CA THR A 26 -3.61 -5.76 -5.25
C THR A 26 -2.49 -4.94 -5.87
N THR A 27 -2.82 -4.17 -6.89
CA THR A 27 -1.96 -3.16 -7.51
C THR A 27 -2.73 -1.86 -7.69
N HIS A 28 -2.04 -0.72 -7.55
CA HIS A 28 -2.52 0.60 -7.95
C HIS A 28 -1.42 1.29 -8.74
N ASP A 29 -1.69 1.51 -10.01
CA ASP A 29 -0.82 2.26 -10.91
C ASP A 29 -1.29 3.71 -10.97
N SER A 30 -0.43 4.62 -10.56
CA SER A 30 -0.63 6.06 -10.69
C SER A 30 0.09 6.54 -11.95
N LEU A 31 -0.69 6.80 -12.99
CA LEU A 31 -0.23 7.18 -14.32
C LEU A 31 -0.44 8.68 -14.56
N ARG A 32 0.38 9.25 -15.46
CA ARG A 32 0.31 10.67 -15.84
C ARG A 32 0.36 10.85 -17.36
N PRO A 33 -0.66 10.39 -18.08
CA PRO A 33 -0.69 10.46 -19.55
C PRO A 33 -0.67 11.90 -20.08
N SER A 34 -1.17 12.87 -19.30
CA SER A 34 -1.14 14.30 -19.62
C SER A 34 0.08 15.04 -19.02
N GLY A 35 1.12 14.30 -18.64
CA GLY A 35 2.34 14.83 -18.04
C GLY A 35 2.27 15.06 -16.53
N LEU A 36 3.43 15.38 -15.93
CA LEU A 36 3.62 15.41 -14.47
C LEU A 36 2.75 16.42 -13.71
N SER A 37 2.31 17.49 -14.39
CA SER A 37 1.42 18.50 -13.82
C SER A 37 -0.07 18.23 -14.07
N GLY A 38 -0.38 17.23 -14.90
CA GLY A 38 -1.75 16.83 -15.22
C GLY A 38 -2.41 15.99 -14.12
N PRO A 39 -3.69 15.61 -14.32
CA PRO A 39 -4.38 14.69 -13.43
C PRO A 39 -3.64 13.35 -13.31
N VAL A 40 -3.89 12.64 -12.22
CA VAL A 40 -3.42 11.27 -12.02
C VAL A 40 -4.52 10.32 -12.48
N THR A 41 -4.20 9.46 -13.44
CA THR A 41 -5.04 8.31 -13.80
C THR A 41 -4.63 7.13 -12.95
N LEU A 42 -5.58 6.57 -12.19
CA LEU A 42 -5.39 5.37 -11.40
C LEU A 42 -6.00 4.17 -12.13
N ASP A 43 -5.20 3.15 -12.42
CA ASP A 43 -5.64 1.79 -12.77
C ASP A 43 -5.27 0.88 -11.60
N ALA A 44 -6.26 0.34 -10.92
CA ALA A 44 -6.06 -0.54 -9.78
C ALA A 44 -6.79 -1.86 -9.97
N ARG A 45 -6.13 -2.96 -9.59
CA ARG A 45 -6.61 -4.32 -9.82
C ARG A 45 -6.30 -5.19 -8.63
N GLY A 46 -7.10 -6.23 -8.44
CA GLY A 46 -6.76 -7.25 -7.49
C GLY A 46 -7.51 -8.54 -7.71
N ARG A 47 -7.02 -9.60 -7.05
CA ARG A 47 -7.70 -10.88 -6.97
C ARG A 47 -7.40 -11.58 -5.66
N ASP A 48 -8.37 -12.37 -5.21
CA ASP A 48 -8.20 -13.43 -4.24
C ASP A 48 -8.12 -14.76 -4.99
N VAL A 49 -7.12 -15.56 -4.66
CA VAL A 49 -6.96 -16.91 -5.19
C VAL A 49 -6.81 -17.90 -4.05
N ARG A 50 -7.37 -19.08 -4.22
CA ARG A 50 -7.15 -20.24 -3.36
C ARG A 50 -6.37 -21.28 -4.12
N VAL A 51 -5.35 -21.85 -3.49
CA VAL A 51 -4.63 -23.01 -4.03
C VAL A 51 -5.07 -24.25 -3.27
N GLU A 52 -5.71 -25.17 -3.98
CA GLU A 52 -6.13 -26.47 -3.46
C GLU A 52 -4.92 -27.35 -3.13
N ALA A 53 -5.15 -28.48 -2.44
CA ALA A 53 -4.09 -29.39 -2.03
C ALA A 53 -3.32 -30.02 -3.21
N ASP A 54 -3.97 -30.17 -4.37
CA ASP A 54 -3.39 -30.68 -5.61
C ASP A 54 -2.66 -29.58 -6.43
N GLY A 55 -2.66 -28.33 -5.94
CA GLY A 55 -2.07 -27.18 -6.61
C GLY A 55 -3.03 -26.44 -7.54
N ALA A 56 -4.28 -26.89 -7.72
CA ALA A 56 -5.25 -26.20 -8.55
C ALA A 56 -5.59 -24.81 -7.97
N LEU A 57 -5.56 -23.78 -8.82
CA LEU A 57 -5.88 -22.41 -8.44
C LEU A 57 -7.34 -22.08 -8.75
N THR A 58 -8.06 -21.55 -7.77
CA THR A 58 -9.42 -21.01 -7.93
C THR A 58 -9.46 -19.53 -7.58
N VAL A 59 -9.98 -18.69 -8.49
CA VAL A 59 -10.24 -17.27 -8.21
C VAL A 59 -11.50 -17.16 -7.36
N LEU A 60 -11.39 -16.53 -6.19
CA LEU A 60 -12.47 -16.37 -5.22
C LEU A 60 -13.17 -15.00 -5.32
N ASP A 61 -12.39 -13.97 -5.66
CA ASP A 61 -12.84 -12.58 -5.82
C ASP A 61 -11.87 -11.85 -6.75
N ALA A 62 -12.36 -10.88 -7.51
CA ALA A 62 -11.55 -10.04 -8.37
C ALA A 62 -12.25 -8.70 -8.58
N ALA A 63 -11.46 -7.63 -8.63
CA ALA A 63 -11.98 -6.30 -8.91
C ALA A 63 -10.97 -5.46 -9.68
N ARG A 64 -11.51 -4.55 -10.50
CA ARG A 64 -10.78 -3.41 -11.07
C ARG A 64 -11.39 -2.11 -10.58
N LEU A 65 -10.56 -1.09 -10.49
CA LEU A 65 -10.92 0.27 -10.09
C LEU A 65 -10.16 1.24 -11.00
N ASP A 66 -10.92 2.04 -11.76
CA ASP A 66 -10.40 3.10 -12.59
C ASP A 66 -10.81 4.44 -11.99
N ALA A 67 -9.86 5.35 -11.79
CA ALA A 67 -10.17 6.69 -11.30
C ALA A 67 -9.32 7.77 -11.97
N GLU A 68 -9.87 8.96 -12.08
CA GLU A 68 -9.14 10.17 -12.43
C GLU A 68 -9.15 11.12 -11.24
N ILE A 69 -7.96 11.62 -10.89
CA ILE A 69 -7.73 12.43 -9.71
C ILE A 69 -7.11 13.76 -10.14
N ALA A 70 -7.81 14.86 -9.89
CA ALA A 70 -7.30 16.20 -10.16
C ALA A 70 -6.01 16.48 -9.37
N PHE A 71 -5.02 17.05 -10.04
CA PHE A 71 -3.76 17.46 -9.44
C PHE A 71 -3.65 18.99 -9.36
N PRO A 72 -3.15 19.58 -8.26
CA PRO A 72 -2.66 18.96 -7.04
C PRO A 72 -3.74 18.76 -5.94
N ARG A 73 -5.00 19.13 -6.22
CA ARG A 73 -6.09 19.18 -5.23
C ARG A 73 -6.52 17.81 -4.69
N ARG A 74 -6.22 16.74 -5.43
CA ARG A 74 -6.57 15.34 -5.14
C ARG A 74 -8.07 15.09 -5.12
N GLU A 75 -8.83 15.83 -5.91
CA GLU A 75 -10.27 15.62 -6.05
C GLU A 75 -10.54 14.49 -7.05
N VAL A 76 -11.44 13.56 -6.73
CA VAL A 76 -11.88 12.53 -7.68
C VAL A 76 -12.75 13.19 -8.74
N THR A 77 -12.32 13.18 -10.00
CA THR A 77 -13.10 13.69 -11.15
C THR A 77 -13.88 12.58 -11.83
N ARG A 78 -13.39 11.33 -11.74
CA ARG A 78 -14.05 10.13 -12.24
C ARG A 78 -13.65 8.93 -11.38
N ILE A 79 -14.57 7.99 -11.17
CA ILE A 79 -14.31 6.71 -10.52
C ILE A 79 -15.29 5.65 -11.04
N GLY A 80 -14.82 4.43 -11.24
CA GLY A 80 -15.64 3.29 -11.62
C GLY A 80 -14.94 1.98 -11.26
N THR A 81 -15.70 0.89 -11.20
CA THR A 81 -15.16 -0.45 -10.91
C THR A 81 -15.68 -1.49 -11.89
N ASP A 82 -14.99 -2.62 -11.95
CA ASP A 82 -15.47 -3.85 -12.56
C ASP A 82 -15.32 -4.98 -11.52
N PRO A 83 -16.40 -5.62 -11.04
CA PRO A 83 -17.80 -5.36 -11.39
C PRO A 83 -18.28 -3.95 -11.04
N ASP A 84 -19.23 -3.43 -11.83
CA ASP A 84 -19.77 -2.08 -11.67
C ASP A 84 -20.41 -1.84 -10.30
N GLU A 85 -20.21 -0.63 -9.76
CA GLU A 85 -20.78 -0.17 -8.50
C GLU A 85 -21.22 1.29 -8.64
N PRO A 86 -22.45 1.53 -9.14
CA PRO A 86 -22.94 2.87 -9.42
C PRO A 86 -22.92 3.83 -8.23
N ARG A 87 -22.98 3.31 -6.98
CA ARG A 87 -22.92 4.13 -5.77
C ARG A 87 -21.60 4.87 -5.60
N LEU A 88 -20.52 4.43 -6.27
CA LEU A 88 -19.23 5.14 -6.26
C LEU A 88 -19.29 6.51 -6.94
N ALA A 89 -20.33 6.81 -7.73
CA ALA A 89 -20.57 8.16 -8.25
C ALA A 89 -20.64 9.22 -7.13
N ALA A 90 -21.04 8.84 -5.91
CA ALA A 90 -21.04 9.73 -4.73
C ALA A 90 -19.63 10.17 -4.28
N LEU A 91 -18.56 9.55 -4.80
CA LEU A 91 -17.18 9.93 -4.50
C LEU A 91 -16.63 10.98 -5.46
N VAL A 92 -17.32 11.30 -6.57
CA VAL A 92 -16.91 12.41 -7.45
C VAL A 92 -17.00 13.72 -6.67
N GLY A 93 -15.95 14.55 -6.76
CA GLY A 93 -15.81 15.76 -5.95
C GLY A 93 -15.23 15.52 -4.55
N VAL A 94 -15.09 14.26 -4.11
CA VAL A 94 -14.44 13.94 -2.83
C VAL A 94 -12.93 13.99 -2.99
N ARG A 95 -12.25 14.57 -2.00
CA ARG A 95 -10.79 14.57 -1.95
C ARG A 95 -10.25 13.19 -1.53
N ALA A 96 -9.41 12.60 -2.38
CA ALA A 96 -8.63 11.37 -2.15
C ALA A 96 -7.49 11.60 -1.13
N ALA A 97 -7.85 11.95 0.10
CA ALA A 97 -6.95 12.15 1.23
C ALA A 97 -7.72 11.89 2.55
N SER A 98 -7.54 12.77 3.55
CA SER A 98 -8.36 12.75 4.77
C SER A 98 -9.85 12.82 4.42
N GLY A 99 -10.66 11.99 5.08
CA GLY A 99 -12.11 11.89 4.84
C GLY A 99 -12.52 10.91 3.74
N PHE A 100 -11.65 10.57 2.78
CA PHE A 100 -12.02 9.70 1.64
C PHE A 100 -12.58 8.35 2.08
N ARG A 101 -11.88 7.65 3.00
CA ARG A 101 -12.33 6.35 3.50
C ARG A 101 -13.70 6.42 4.19
N GLN A 102 -14.01 7.53 4.87
CA GLN A 102 -15.35 7.72 5.46
C GLN A 102 -16.41 7.93 4.39
N ALA A 103 -16.09 8.66 3.31
CA ALA A 103 -16.98 8.80 2.17
C ALA A 103 -17.24 7.46 1.48
N VAL A 104 -16.23 6.58 1.36
CA VAL A 104 -16.40 5.19 0.88
C VAL A 104 -17.38 4.43 1.78
N TYR A 105 -17.28 4.57 3.10
CA TYR A 105 -18.18 3.88 4.04
C TYR A 105 -19.62 4.37 3.92
N ALA A 106 -19.82 5.67 3.69
CA ALA A 106 -21.12 6.25 3.46
C ALA A 106 -21.73 5.81 2.11
N ALA A 107 -20.92 5.77 1.05
CA ALA A 107 -21.35 5.35 -0.28
C ALA A 107 -21.65 3.83 -0.36
N LEU A 108 -20.87 3.02 0.35
CA LEU A 108 -20.97 1.56 0.37
C LEU A 108 -21.21 1.03 1.79
N PRO A 109 -22.44 1.15 2.34
CA PRO A 109 -22.79 0.52 3.60
C PRO A 109 -22.52 -1.00 3.55
N GLY A 110 -21.83 -1.52 4.58
CA GLY A 110 -21.40 -2.92 4.63
C GLY A 110 -20.14 -3.25 3.81
N GLY A 111 -19.63 -2.33 2.99
CA GLY A 111 -18.44 -2.53 2.15
C GLY A 111 -17.22 -2.94 2.97
N ARG A 112 -17.01 -2.33 4.14
CA ARG A 112 -15.92 -2.71 5.04
C ARG A 112 -16.03 -4.14 5.54
N ALA A 113 -17.22 -4.55 5.97
CA ALA A 113 -17.48 -5.91 6.47
C ALA A 113 -17.47 -6.96 5.35
N SER A 114 -17.49 -6.55 4.07
CA SER A 114 -17.40 -7.48 2.94
C SER A 114 -16.01 -8.09 2.80
N HIS A 115 -14.97 -7.41 3.32
CA HIS A 115 -13.57 -7.77 3.11
C HIS A 115 -13.22 -8.03 1.64
N SER A 116 -13.97 -7.47 0.68
CA SER A 116 -13.78 -7.74 -0.75
C SER A 116 -12.50 -7.10 -1.28
N VAL A 117 -11.98 -7.63 -2.39
CA VAL A 117 -10.87 -7.04 -3.14
C VAL A 117 -11.21 -5.60 -3.51
N ARG A 118 -12.43 -5.33 -3.99
CA ARG A 118 -12.90 -3.97 -4.32
C ARG A 118 -12.78 -3.00 -3.14
N PHE A 119 -13.17 -3.44 -1.94
CA PHE A 119 -13.03 -2.60 -0.75
C PHE A 119 -11.57 -2.33 -0.41
N GLN A 120 -10.67 -3.31 -0.54
CA GLN A 120 -9.24 -3.09 -0.37
C GLN A 120 -8.68 -2.09 -1.38
N LEU A 121 -9.08 -2.15 -2.66
CA LEU A 121 -8.68 -1.18 -3.68
C LEU A 121 -9.12 0.25 -3.32
N LEU A 122 -10.33 0.42 -2.79
CA LEU A 122 -10.84 1.71 -2.33
C LEU A 122 -10.14 2.20 -1.06
N ASP A 123 -9.82 1.31 -0.11
CA ASP A 123 -9.12 1.68 1.14
C ASP A 123 -7.68 2.15 0.87
N ASP A 124 -7.00 1.56 -0.13
CA ASP A 124 -5.61 1.91 -0.50
C ASP A 124 -5.51 3.19 -1.37
N LEU A 125 -6.59 3.60 -2.05
CA LEU A 125 -6.58 4.71 -3.02
C LEU A 125 -5.98 6.02 -2.46
N PRO A 126 -6.34 6.52 -1.26
CA PRO A 126 -5.77 7.77 -0.74
C PRO A 126 -4.24 7.71 -0.59
N THR A 127 -3.72 6.55 -0.21
CA THR A 127 -2.27 6.34 -0.03
C THR A 127 -1.59 6.23 -1.40
N ALA A 128 -2.20 5.55 -2.38
CA ALA A 128 -1.71 5.54 -3.77
C ALA A 128 -1.62 6.96 -4.35
N VAL A 129 -2.67 7.78 -4.18
CA VAL A 129 -2.66 9.20 -4.60
C VAL A 129 -1.60 10.01 -3.86
N LEU A 130 -1.43 9.81 -2.55
CA LEU A 130 -0.39 10.49 -1.76
C LEU A 130 1.01 10.20 -2.34
N VAL A 131 1.30 8.93 -2.58
CA VAL A 131 2.59 8.45 -3.03
C VAL A 131 2.87 8.86 -4.48
N SER A 132 1.85 8.94 -5.35
CA SER A 132 1.96 9.44 -6.74
C SER A 132 2.62 10.83 -6.90
N GLY A 133 2.70 11.59 -5.80
CA GLY A 133 3.43 12.86 -5.75
C GLY A 133 4.96 12.70 -5.86
N TYR A 134 5.51 11.53 -5.55
CA TYR A 134 6.95 11.26 -5.65
C TYR A 134 7.46 11.44 -7.09
N ALA A 135 6.68 11.07 -8.12
CA ALA A 135 7.02 11.30 -9.52
C ALA A 135 7.31 12.78 -9.84
N THR A 136 6.72 13.73 -9.10
CA THR A 136 6.96 15.17 -9.30
C THR A 136 8.30 15.65 -8.74
N GLN A 137 9.00 14.82 -7.97
CA GLN A 137 10.35 15.12 -7.49
C GLN A 137 11.42 14.92 -8.58
N TRP A 138 11.06 14.25 -9.68
CA TRP A 138 11.94 13.93 -10.82
C TRP A 138 11.86 14.95 -11.97
N VAL A 139 11.11 16.05 -11.80
CA VAL A 139 11.17 17.20 -12.70
C VAL A 139 12.13 18.25 -12.17
N ALA A 140 12.74 19.00 -13.09
CA ALA A 140 13.67 20.08 -12.79
C ALA A 140 13.15 20.98 -11.66
N PRO A 141 14.04 21.42 -10.74
CA PRO A 141 13.64 21.89 -9.42
C PRO A 141 12.85 23.20 -9.46
N GLY A 142 11.53 23.10 -9.42
CA GLY A 142 10.66 24.22 -9.02
C GLY A 142 10.78 24.51 -7.51
N PRO A 143 10.50 25.73 -7.04
CA PRO A 143 10.35 25.98 -5.60
C PRO A 143 9.26 25.06 -5.02
N PHE A 144 9.40 24.64 -3.76
CA PHE A 144 8.34 23.91 -3.08
C PHE A 144 7.06 24.76 -3.14
N PRO A 145 5.95 24.26 -3.69
CA PRO A 145 4.80 25.11 -3.95
C PRO A 145 4.29 25.76 -2.66
N GLN A 146 4.13 27.09 -2.66
CA GLN A 146 3.68 27.85 -1.50
C GLN A 146 2.34 27.37 -0.93
N TRP A 147 1.48 26.71 -1.72
CA TRP A 147 0.24 26.12 -1.20
C TRP A 147 0.47 24.96 -0.21
N ARG A 148 1.66 24.33 -0.21
CA ARG A 148 2.06 23.40 0.86
C ARG A 148 2.53 24.13 2.12
N GLN A 149 2.91 25.40 2.02
CA GLN A 149 3.10 26.30 3.16
C GLN A 149 1.74 26.90 3.54
N GLY A 150 0.95 26.16 4.34
CA GLY A 150 -0.32 26.66 4.87
C GLY A 150 -1.48 25.67 4.81
N THR A 151 -1.43 24.67 3.92
CA THR A 151 -2.23 23.46 4.14
C THR A 151 -1.60 22.72 5.31
N ALA A 152 -2.34 22.49 6.39
CA ALA A 152 -1.96 21.77 7.61
C ALA A 152 -1.19 20.47 7.34
N SER A 153 0.07 20.61 6.96
CA SER A 153 1.01 19.52 6.82
C SER A 153 1.49 19.32 8.24
N GLN A 154 0.98 18.26 8.87
CA GLN A 154 1.28 17.87 10.24
C GLN A 154 2.78 17.55 10.34
N TYR A 155 3.61 18.58 10.41
CA TYR A 155 5.05 18.50 10.56
C TYR A 155 5.45 19.42 11.71
N PRO A 156 6.38 18.99 12.59
CA PRO A 156 7.06 17.68 12.60
C PRO A 156 6.25 16.54 13.25
N ASP A 157 6.85 15.34 13.31
CA ASP A 157 6.44 14.17 14.10
C ASP A 157 5.20 13.39 13.62
N LEU A 158 4.86 13.48 12.33
CA LEU A 158 3.79 12.65 11.73
C LEU A 158 4.08 11.15 11.84
N CYS A 159 5.31 10.76 11.55
CA CYS A 159 5.79 9.39 11.53
C CYS A 159 7.33 9.36 11.63
N ALA A 160 7.94 8.18 11.69
CA ALA A 160 9.37 7.99 11.86
C ALA A 160 10.21 8.80 10.86
N GLY A 161 9.82 8.83 9.58
CA GLY A 161 10.51 9.63 8.55
C GLY A 161 10.40 11.15 8.73
N TRP A 162 9.38 11.61 9.47
CA TRP A 162 9.10 13.03 9.73
C TRP A 162 9.43 13.46 11.15
N VAL A 163 10.28 12.68 11.85
CA VAL A 163 10.73 13.00 13.20
C VAL A 163 11.40 14.38 13.24
N THR A 164 11.16 15.11 14.31
CA THR A 164 11.87 16.36 14.64
C THR A 164 13.38 16.14 14.51
N ASP A 165 14.07 17.12 13.92
CA ASP A 165 15.49 17.03 13.57
C ASP A 165 15.85 15.86 12.64
N GLY A 166 14.88 15.20 12.01
CA GLY A 166 15.13 14.13 11.04
C GLY A 166 15.64 14.66 9.69
N THR A 167 16.05 13.74 8.82
CA THR A 167 16.59 14.04 7.48
C THR A 167 15.65 14.92 6.66
N ILE A 168 14.33 14.63 6.69
CA ILE A 168 13.34 15.43 5.95
C ILE A 168 13.26 16.85 6.50
N ILE A 169 13.13 17.00 7.83
CA ILE A 169 12.95 18.30 8.49
C ILE A 169 14.16 19.19 8.24
N ARG A 170 15.38 18.68 8.49
CA ARG A 170 16.62 19.40 8.21
C ARG A 170 16.77 19.79 6.74
N GLY A 171 16.37 18.90 5.83
CA GLY A 171 16.39 19.17 4.40
C GLY A 171 15.46 20.32 3.99
N ILE A 172 14.26 20.37 4.56
CA ILE A 172 13.30 21.45 4.34
C ILE A 172 13.84 22.77 4.91
N GLU A 173 14.37 22.76 6.13
CA GLU A 173 14.92 23.97 6.76
C GLU A 173 16.09 24.54 5.97
N ALA A 174 16.96 23.68 5.43
CA ALA A 174 18.13 24.09 4.67
C ALA A 174 17.81 24.57 3.25
N THR A 175 16.79 23.98 2.59
CA THR A 175 16.59 24.17 1.13
C THR A 175 15.21 24.66 0.74
N GLY A 176 14.29 24.75 1.70
CA GLY A 176 12.86 24.99 1.46
C GLY A 176 12.16 23.84 0.74
N ARG A 177 12.80 22.66 0.59
CA ARG A 177 12.32 21.51 -0.19
C ARG A 177 12.45 20.21 0.59
N VAL A 178 11.50 19.29 0.39
CA VAL A 178 11.66 17.89 0.82
C VAL A 178 12.77 17.27 -0.02
N PRO A 179 13.83 16.67 0.58
CA PRO A 179 14.84 15.99 -0.21
C PRO A 179 14.22 14.85 -1.03
N ALA A 180 14.83 14.51 -2.16
CA ALA A 180 14.34 13.46 -3.06
C ALA A 180 15.32 12.28 -3.01
N PRO A 181 15.12 11.30 -2.12
CA PRO A 181 15.96 10.11 -2.09
C PRO A 181 15.56 9.18 -3.24
N PHE A 182 16.54 8.52 -3.82
CA PHE A 182 16.35 7.49 -4.84
C PHE A 182 16.50 6.12 -4.21
N GLY A 183 15.60 5.22 -4.61
CA GLY A 183 15.63 3.82 -4.21
C GLY A 183 16.58 3.00 -5.08
N PRO A 184 16.94 1.79 -4.63
CA PRO A 184 17.62 0.81 -5.49
C PRO A 184 16.70 0.37 -6.65
N PRO A 185 17.27 0.02 -7.82
CA PRO A 185 16.53 -0.59 -8.90
C PRO A 185 15.94 -1.94 -8.47
N VAL A 186 14.78 -2.29 -9.02
CA VAL A 186 14.12 -3.56 -8.74
C VAL A 186 13.74 -4.28 -10.03
N PRO A 187 13.88 -5.62 -10.09
CA PRO A 187 13.36 -6.41 -11.19
C PRO A 187 11.82 -6.53 -11.11
N PRO A 188 11.18 -7.03 -12.19
CA PRO A 188 9.78 -7.46 -12.13
C PRO A 188 9.57 -8.48 -10.99
N ILE A 189 8.72 -8.14 -10.03
CA ILE A 189 8.54 -8.94 -8.81
C ILE A 189 7.75 -10.22 -9.05
N GLU A 190 6.97 -10.25 -10.14
CA GLU A 190 6.09 -11.34 -10.53
C GLU A 190 6.88 -12.62 -10.81
N GLY A 191 8.15 -12.48 -11.22
CA GLY A 191 8.97 -13.61 -11.66
C GLY A 191 8.35 -14.32 -12.87
N ASP A 192 8.57 -15.64 -12.96
CA ASP A 192 8.08 -16.48 -14.05
C ASP A 192 6.75 -17.20 -13.73
N ASP A 193 6.11 -16.87 -12.61
CA ASP A 193 4.90 -17.54 -12.13
C ASP A 193 3.62 -16.77 -12.58
N PRO A 194 2.89 -17.28 -13.59
CA PRO A 194 1.69 -16.60 -14.10
C PRO A 194 0.55 -16.56 -13.07
N ASP A 195 0.58 -17.45 -12.07
CA ASP A 195 -0.43 -17.57 -11.03
C ASP A 195 -0.08 -16.76 -9.77
N GLY A 196 1.16 -16.26 -9.69
CA GLY A 196 1.66 -15.47 -8.57
C GLY A 196 0.96 -14.12 -8.41
N TRP A 197 0.64 -13.44 -9.52
CA TRP A 197 0.05 -12.11 -9.57
C TRP A 197 -1.00 -11.98 -10.69
N HIS A 198 -1.98 -11.10 -10.51
CA HIS A 198 -2.88 -10.72 -11.59
C HIS A 198 -2.15 -9.92 -12.67
N GLU A 199 -2.62 -10.00 -13.91
CA GLU A 199 -2.02 -9.28 -15.03
C GLU A 199 -2.14 -7.76 -14.88
N VAL A 200 -1.01 -7.09 -15.01
CA VAL A 200 -0.86 -5.63 -15.02
C VAL A 200 -0.03 -5.21 -16.22
N ALA A 201 -0.35 -4.03 -16.77
CA ALA A 201 0.44 -3.48 -17.86
C ALA A 201 1.87 -3.12 -17.39
N PRO A 202 2.86 -3.05 -18.29
CA PRO A 202 4.14 -2.43 -17.97
C PRO A 202 3.94 -0.99 -17.47
N LEU A 203 4.60 -0.63 -16.38
CA LEU A 203 4.51 0.71 -15.81
C LEU A 203 5.33 1.69 -16.68
N PRO A 204 4.73 2.74 -17.26
CA PRO A 204 5.46 3.69 -18.09
C PRO A 204 6.35 4.62 -17.25
N ALA A 205 7.26 5.34 -17.92
CA ALA A 205 8.07 6.39 -17.30
C ALA A 205 7.21 7.36 -16.47
N HIS A 206 7.72 7.75 -15.31
CA HIS A 206 7.03 8.54 -14.28
C HIS A 206 5.81 7.88 -13.64
N GLY A 207 5.49 6.64 -14.02
CA GLY A 207 4.48 5.83 -13.36
C GLY A 207 4.92 5.46 -11.95
N MET A 208 3.95 5.32 -11.06
CA MET A 208 4.17 4.73 -9.75
C MET A 208 3.25 3.54 -9.56
N ARG A 209 3.75 2.50 -8.89
CA ARG A 209 2.96 1.32 -8.55
C ARG A 209 3.03 1.06 -7.07
N ARG A 210 1.86 1.00 -6.45
CA ARG A 210 1.65 0.36 -5.16
C ARG A 210 1.27 -1.09 -5.45
N ARG A 211 1.90 -2.05 -4.78
CA ARG A 211 1.53 -3.46 -4.87
C ARG A 211 1.54 -4.12 -3.51
N ARG A 212 0.61 -5.04 -3.32
CA ARG A 212 0.47 -5.82 -2.09
C ARG A 212 0.17 -7.27 -2.42
N ARG A 213 0.76 -8.17 -1.66
CA ARG A 213 0.42 -9.60 -1.65
C ARG A 213 0.28 -10.05 -0.22
N LEU A 214 -0.92 -10.50 0.13
CA LEU A 214 -1.30 -11.02 1.43
C LEU A 214 -1.59 -12.51 1.30
N ASP A 215 -0.70 -13.33 1.82
CA ASP A 215 -0.84 -14.78 1.87
C ASP A 215 -1.32 -15.21 3.26
N VAL A 216 -2.24 -16.17 3.28
CA VAL A 216 -2.78 -16.78 4.50
C VAL A 216 -2.79 -18.30 4.31
N TRP A 217 -2.29 -19.05 5.28
CA TRP A 217 -2.27 -20.52 5.24
C TRP A 217 -2.27 -21.15 6.64
N ARG A 218 -2.58 -22.44 6.75
CA ARG A 218 -2.41 -23.22 7.98
C ARG A 218 -1.00 -23.76 8.10
N ALA A 219 -0.42 -23.68 9.30
CA ALA A 219 0.84 -24.32 9.66
C ALA A 219 0.65 -25.08 10.97
N GLY A 220 0.28 -26.36 10.87
CA GLY A 220 -0.09 -27.16 12.03
C GLY A 220 -1.33 -26.59 12.74
N ALA A 221 -1.20 -26.28 14.03
CA ALA A 221 -2.28 -25.71 14.84
C ALA A 221 -2.45 -24.19 14.66
N GLU A 222 -1.53 -23.51 13.97
CA GLU A 222 -1.54 -22.07 13.79
C GLU A 222 -1.98 -21.66 12.38
N ALA A 223 -2.41 -20.41 12.25
CA ALA A 223 -2.54 -19.72 10.98
C ALA A 223 -1.33 -18.80 10.78
N ARG A 224 -0.80 -18.75 9.56
CA ARG A 224 0.34 -17.90 9.20
C ARG A 224 -0.08 -16.91 8.13
N VAL A 225 0.51 -15.73 8.22
CA VAL A 225 0.26 -14.61 7.33
C VAL A 225 1.59 -14.02 6.87
N GLU A 226 1.68 -13.72 5.58
CA GLU A 226 2.77 -12.96 5.00
C GLU A 226 2.20 -11.86 4.11
N CYS A 227 2.45 -10.60 4.46
CA CYS A 227 2.01 -9.43 3.70
C CYS A 227 3.21 -8.70 3.13
N PHE A 228 3.50 -8.93 1.85
CA PHE A 228 4.45 -8.14 1.08
C PHE A 228 3.79 -6.85 0.58
N PHE A 229 4.54 -5.76 0.63
CA PHE A 229 4.13 -4.44 0.14
C PHE A 229 5.31 -3.75 -0.54
N ARG A 230 5.07 -3.14 -1.70
CA ARG A 230 6.02 -2.25 -2.37
C ARG A 230 5.31 -1.05 -3.00
N ASP A 231 5.85 0.14 -2.75
CA ASP A 231 5.69 1.30 -3.63
C ASP A 231 6.94 1.43 -4.50
N SER A 232 6.78 1.56 -5.81
CA SER A 232 7.86 1.76 -6.78
C SER A 232 7.56 2.92 -7.75
N HIS A 233 8.62 3.40 -8.40
CA HIS A 233 8.57 4.47 -9.40
C HIS A 233 9.46 4.12 -10.59
N VAL A 234 8.96 4.35 -11.81
CA VAL A 234 9.76 4.26 -13.03
C VAL A 234 10.31 5.64 -13.37
N ASP A 235 11.63 5.76 -13.43
CA ASP A 235 12.30 7.02 -13.75
C ASP A 235 12.16 7.41 -15.24
N PRO A 236 12.66 8.58 -15.67
CA PRO A 236 12.58 9.02 -17.07
C PRO A 236 13.26 8.06 -18.07
N ASP A 237 14.25 7.30 -17.63
CA ASP A 237 15.02 6.36 -18.43
C ASP A 237 14.38 4.95 -18.46
N GLY A 238 13.25 4.77 -17.76
CA GLY A 238 12.49 3.52 -17.73
C GLY A 238 12.92 2.55 -16.64
N VAL A 239 13.73 2.97 -15.66
CA VAL A 239 14.18 2.10 -14.57
C VAL A 239 13.20 2.15 -13.40
N GLU A 240 12.62 1.00 -13.05
CA GLU A 240 11.79 0.85 -11.85
C GLU A 240 12.68 0.79 -10.59
N THR A 241 12.41 1.66 -9.62
CA THR A 241 13.11 1.73 -8.33
C THR A 241 12.12 1.59 -7.17
N ALA A 242 12.53 0.90 -6.09
CA ALA A 242 11.70 0.75 -4.90
C ALA A 242 11.75 1.99 -4.01
N VAL A 243 10.59 2.56 -3.69
CA VAL A 243 10.47 3.72 -2.80
C VAL A 243 10.22 3.28 -1.36
N HIS A 244 9.22 2.43 -1.15
CA HIS A 244 8.93 1.81 0.14
C HIS A 244 8.73 0.32 -0.07
N GLU A 245 9.32 -0.51 0.80
CA GLU A 245 9.08 -1.94 0.77
C GLU A 245 9.08 -2.51 2.18
N TYR A 246 8.04 -3.27 2.49
CA TYR A 246 7.87 -3.98 3.74
C TYR A 246 7.39 -5.40 3.49
N THR A 247 7.82 -6.33 4.34
CA THR A 247 7.19 -7.64 4.50
C THR A 247 6.77 -7.80 5.95
N VAL A 248 5.48 -8.01 6.18
CA VAL A 248 4.93 -8.29 7.52
C VAL A 248 4.68 -9.77 7.65
N HIS A 249 5.23 -10.39 8.68
CA HIS A 249 4.98 -11.78 9.03
C HIS A 249 4.14 -11.82 10.30
N ALA A 250 3.02 -12.54 10.28
CA ALA A 250 2.17 -12.69 11.45
C ALA A 250 1.72 -14.14 11.65
N THR A 251 1.43 -14.47 12.89
CA THR A 251 0.86 -15.76 13.30
C THR A 251 -0.43 -15.49 14.06
N LEU A 252 -1.45 -16.30 13.82
CA LEU A 252 -2.72 -16.25 14.53
C LEU A 252 -3.03 -17.59 15.18
N ASP A 253 -3.64 -17.53 16.36
CA ASP A 253 -4.41 -18.63 16.92
C ASP A 253 -5.75 -18.75 16.16
N PRO A 254 -5.99 -19.85 15.41
CA PRO A 254 -7.21 -20.01 14.63
C PRO A 254 -8.48 -20.13 15.49
N ALA A 255 -8.38 -20.56 16.75
CA ALA A 255 -9.54 -20.72 17.62
C ALA A 255 -10.09 -19.37 18.09
N THR A 256 -9.19 -18.43 18.41
CA THR A 256 -9.57 -17.09 18.89
C THR A 256 -9.50 -16.01 17.81
N THR A 257 -8.87 -16.30 16.67
CA THR A 257 -8.52 -15.35 15.61
C THR A 257 -7.73 -14.16 16.15
N THR A 258 -6.72 -14.46 16.98
CA THR A 258 -5.89 -13.45 17.64
C THR A 258 -4.45 -13.56 17.16
N PHE A 259 -3.79 -12.43 16.87
CA PHE A 259 -2.37 -12.42 16.53
C PHE A 259 -1.53 -12.85 17.75
N THR A 260 -0.73 -13.90 17.58
CA THR A 260 0.22 -14.39 18.60
C THR A 260 1.64 -13.90 18.35
N ALA A 261 1.96 -13.55 17.11
CA ALA A 261 3.21 -12.92 16.71
C ALA A 261 2.96 -11.98 15.53
N CYS A 262 3.68 -10.86 15.46
CA CYS A 262 3.69 -9.97 14.30
C CYS A 262 5.02 -9.21 14.22
N THR A 263 5.76 -9.38 13.14
CA THR A 263 7.03 -8.70 12.86
C THR A 263 6.98 -8.05 11.49
N ALA A 264 7.79 -7.01 11.30
CA ALA A 264 7.95 -6.36 10.01
C ALA A 264 9.43 -6.31 9.64
N GLU A 265 9.71 -6.56 8.39
CA GLU A 265 10.99 -6.38 7.73
C GLU A 265 10.82 -5.33 6.63
N PHE A 266 11.94 -4.78 6.16
CA PHE A 266 11.96 -3.84 5.04
C PHE A 266 12.92 -4.31 3.97
N GLY A 267 12.69 -3.88 2.73
CA GLY A 267 13.63 -4.07 1.62
C GLY A 267 14.34 -2.78 1.25
N ALA A 268 13.57 -1.74 0.97
CA ALA A 268 14.04 -0.40 0.64
C ALA A 268 13.11 0.63 1.28
N LEU A 269 13.69 1.67 1.88
CA LEU A 269 12.95 2.78 2.48
C LEU A 269 13.60 4.11 2.07
N PRO A 270 12.85 5.22 2.03
CA PRO A 270 13.39 6.47 1.50
C PRO A 270 14.29 7.20 2.52
N TRP A 271 14.13 6.94 3.81
CA TRP A 271 14.79 7.72 4.88
C TRP A 271 15.42 6.81 5.94
N PRO A 272 16.59 7.19 6.49
CA PRO A 272 17.30 6.41 7.50
C PRO A 272 16.52 6.23 8.81
N GLU A 273 15.53 7.09 9.07
CA GLU A 273 14.67 7.00 10.26
C GLU A 273 13.50 6.01 10.07
N CYS A 274 13.08 5.73 8.83
CA CYS A 274 11.94 4.85 8.57
C CYS A 274 12.05 3.43 9.15
N PRO A 275 13.23 2.77 9.18
CA PRO A 275 13.40 1.47 9.85
C PRO A 275 13.02 1.45 11.34
N LEU A 276 13.05 2.59 12.04
CA LEU A 276 12.65 2.66 13.46
C LEU A 276 11.17 2.30 13.67
N ALA A 277 10.34 2.39 12.64
CA ALA A 277 8.93 2.05 12.70
C ALA A 277 8.63 0.55 12.74
N LEU A 278 9.59 -0.34 12.38
CA LEU A 278 9.33 -1.78 12.21
C LEU A 278 8.78 -2.44 13.48
N ALA A 279 9.28 -2.02 14.65
CA ALA A 279 8.82 -2.52 15.94
C ALA A 279 7.33 -2.27 16.21
N SER A 280 6.69 -1.31 15.51
CA SER A 280 5.26 -1.04 15.65
C SER A 280 4.38 -2.21 15.22
N ALA A 281 4.86 -3.10 14.33
CA ALA A 281 4.13 -4.31 13.95
C ALA A 281 3.83 -5.21 15.17
N GLY A 282 4.71 -5.24 16.17
CA GLY A 282 4.50 -6.02 17.40
C GLY A 282 3.28 -5.60 18.21
N ARG A 283 2.74 -4.40 18.00
CA ARG A 283 1.53 -3.91 18.70
C ARG A 283 0.26 -4.68 18.33
N LEU A 284 0.28 -5.43 17.22
CA LEU A 284 -0.84 -6.25 16.80
C LEU A 284 -0.98 -7.51 17.67
N VAL A 285 0.07 -7.94 18.38
CA VAL A 285 0.02 -9.12 19.24
C VAL A 285 -1.06 -8.94 20.32
N GLY A 286 -1.94 -9.93 20.46
CA GLY A 286 -3.10 -9.89 21.34
C GLY A 286 -4.35 -9.24 20.73
N GLN A 287 -4.26 -8.67 19.51
CA GLN A 287 -5.41 -8.11 18.80
C GLN A 287 -6.02 -9.11 17.82
N ARG A 288 -7.27 -8.86 17.42
CA ARG A 288 -7.96 -9.57 16.34
C ARG A 288 -7.81 -8.78 15.02
N PRO A 289 -7.84 -9.44 13.85
CA PRO A 289 -7.96 -8.76 12.56
C PRO A 289 -9.18 -7.82 12.49
N ASP A 290 -10.32 -8.27 13.03
CA ASP A 290 -11.57 -7.51 12.98
C ASP A 290 -11.41 -6.13 13.67
N GLY A 291 -11.66 -5.06 12.91
CA GLY A 291 -11.57 -3.70 13.44
C GLY A 291 -10.19 -3.04 13.29
N LEU A 292 -9.17 -3.78 12.85
CA LEU A 292 -7.77 -3.33 12.80
C LEU A 292 -7.54 -2.07 11.97
N ARG A 293 -8.29 -1.84 10.88
CA ARG A 293 -8.25 -0.58 10.13
C ARG A 293 -8.57 0.61 11.02
N ARG A 294 -9.55 0.50 11.90
CA ARG A 294 -9.87 1.58 12.84
C ARG A 294 -8.76 1.74 13.87
N GLU A 295 -8.36 0.62 14.49
CA GLU A 295 -7.35 0.61 15.54
C GLU A 295 -6.03 1.22 15.07
N VAL A 296 -5.49 0.79 13.93
CA VAL A 296 -4.25 1.33 13.38
C VAL A 296 -4.37 2.83 13.07
N ARG A 297 -5.51 3.29 12.57
CA ARG A 297 -5.73 4.73 12.36
C ARG A 297 -5.70 5.51 13.68
N ASP A 298 -6.30 4.95 14.72
CA ASP A 298 -6.52 5.65 15.99
C ASP A 298 -5.27 5.60 16.91
N THR A 299 -4.44 4.55 16.82
CA THR A 299 -3.34 4.31 17.78
C THR A 299 -1.93 4.22 17.18
N PHE A 300 -1.78 4.08 15.86
CA PHE A 300 -0.47 4.04 15.21
C PHE A 300 -0.11 5.43 14.69
N THR A 301 0.18 6.33 15.62
CA THR A 301 0.50 7.72 15.34
C THR A 301 1.90 8.06 15.83
N GLY A 302 2.51 9.05 15.18
CA GLY A 302 3.78 9.61 15.63
C GLY A 302 5.00 8.80 15.22
N VAL A 303 6.15 9.25 15.72
CA VAL A 303 7.51 8.86 15.28
C VAL A 303 7.89 7.41 15.53
N THR A 304 7.11 6.70 16.34
CA THR A 304 7.32 5.27 16.60
C THR A 304 6.69 4.36 15.54
N THR A 305 6.08 4.95 14.50
CA THR A 305 5.37 4.25 13.42
C THR A 305 5.66 4.89 12.07
N CYS A 306 5.22 4.29 10.96
CA CYS A 306 5.37 4.84 9.61
C CYS A 306 4.02 4.81 8.89
N THR A 307 3.63 5.87 8.19
CA THR A 307 2.36 5.92 7.44
C THR A 307 2.22 4.74 6.46
N HIS A 308 3.31 4.33 5.79
CA HIS A 308 3.30 3.23 4.82
C HIS A 308 3.27 1.84 5.49
N LEU A 309 3.94 1.68 6.64
CA LEU A 309 3.83 0.45 7.43
C LEU A 309 2.43 0.34 8.04
N ASN A 310 1.87 1.43 8.56
CA ASN A 310 0.51 1.48 9.10
C ASN A 310 -0.52 1.09 8.02
N ASP A 311 -0.40 1.63 6.80
CA ASP A 311 -1.20 1.22 5.64
C ASP A 311 -1.11 -0.29 5.37
N THR A 312 0.08 -0.87 5.55
CA THR A 312 0.28 -2.31 5.43
C THR A 312 -0.37 -3.12 6.55
N LEU A 313 -0.20 -2.71 7.80
CA LEU A 313 -0.81 -3.37 8.96
C LEU A 313 -2.35 -3.31 8.91
N ARG A 314 -2.92 -2.20 8.43
CA ARG A 314 -4.38 -2.05 8.21
C ARG A 314 -4.95 -3.11 7.27
N SER A 315 -4.20 -3.51 6.24
CA SER A 315 -4.66 -4.50 5.27
C SER A 315 -4.83 -5.90 5.89
N LEU A 316 -4.22 -6.15 7.04
CA LEU A 316 -4.38 -7.41 7.77
C LEU A 316 -5.77 -7.58 8.39
N GLU A 317 -6.64 -6.56 8.37
CA GLU A 317 -8.04 -6.69 8.82
C GLU A 317 -8.79 -7.77 8.02
N ASP A 318 -8.40 -8.06 6.78
CA ASP A 318 -9.07 -9.05 5.94
C ASP A 318 -8.62 -10.49 6.21
N VAL A 319 -7.59 -10.70 7.04
CA VAL A 319 -7.03 -12.03 7.33
C VAL A 319 -8.09 -13.00 7.85
N GLY A 320 -9.01 -12.55 8.71
CA GLY A 320 -10.08 -13.40 9.23
C GLY A 320 -10.99 -13.93 8.13
N ALA A 321 -11.36 -13.08 7.16
CA ALA A 321 -12.16 -13.49 6.01
C ALA A 321 -11.40 -14.43 5.07
N LEU A 322 -10.11 -14.19 4.83
CA LEU A 322 -9.26 -15.08 4.01
C LEU A 322 -9.02 -16.43 4.69
N LEU A 323 -8.87 -16.47 6.02
CA LEU A 323 -8.75 -17.70 6.79
C LEU A 323 -9.96 -18.62 6.63
N ALA A 324 -11.17 -18.05 6.61
CA ALA A 324 -12.41 -18.80 6.40
C ALA A 324 -12.53 -19.38 4.96
N ARG A 325 -11.67 -18.93 4.04
CA ARG A 325 -11.63 -19.40 2.65
C ARG A 325 -10.57 -20.46 2.39
N LEU A 326 -9.70 -20.77 3.36
CA LEU A 326 -8.70 -21.82 3.21
C LEU A 326 -9.36 -23.15 2.82
N PRO A 327 -8.67 -24.00 2.03
CA PRO A 327 -9.19 -25.33 1.72
C PRO A 327 -9.38 -26.15 3.00
N GLY A 328 -10.37 -27.04 2.96
CA GLY A 328 -10.74 -27.93 4.07
C GLY A 328 -9.73 -29.05 4.30
#